data_AF-A0A6I6H9T9-F1
#
_entry.id   AF-A0A6I6H9T9-F1
#
_cell.length_a   1.000
_cell.length_b   1.000
_cell.length_c   1.000
_cell.angle_alpha   90.00
_cell.angle_beta   90.00
_cell.angle_gamma   90.00
#
_symmetry.space_group_name_H-M   'P 1'
#
loop_
_entity.id
_entity.type
_entity.pdbx_description
1 polymer ?
#
loop_
_entity_poly.entity_id
_entity_poly.type
_entity_poly.pdbx_seq_one_letter_code
_entity_poly.pdbx_strand_id
1 'polypeptide(L)'
;MTATLCTSCNHPVDNEVNVCPNCGEHNPAVNTAKQLKVIAGVVVVMVLFLAVFSGWNNTALAPIPPIFAVDESVEVRAPRGPVKVQNGQLVYYVTLGMTPKHYADRVNATFKALDKPFAIDPTDIETGEVLDFLETAIGSYVGLIGSVDKETGYLTSINLFASGDDTRASGEEILLVASVALAGASPGADHQEIYKRFNDMVLKQERYRHGHVEFQAATTELMGSWFSADPIQPD
;
A
#
# COMPACT_ATOMS: atom_id res chain seq x y z
N MET A 1 11.79 -38.27 -5.93
CA MET A 1 10.60 -37.48 -6.30
C MET A 1 9.51 -37.83 -5.31
N THR A 2 9.16 -36.92 -4.41
CA THR A 2 8.11 -37.12 -3.40
C THR A 2 6.77 -36.78 -4.05
N ALA A 3 5.99 -37.78 -4.47
CA ALA A 3 4.64 -37.54 -4.98
C ALA A 3 3.66 -37.38 -3.81
N THR A 4 2.81 -36.35 -3.85
CA THR A 4 1.71 -36.17 -2.90
C THR A 4 0.40 -36.56 -3.57
N LEU A 5 -0.55 -37.11 -2.81
CA LEU A 5 -1.86 -37.48 -3.34
C LEU A 5 -2.74 -36.24 -3.39
N CYS A 6 -3.38 -36.00 -4.53
CA CYS A 6 -4.41 -34.98 -4.66
C CYS A 6 -5.57 -35.29 -3.72
N THR A 7 -5.98 -34.32 -2.89
CA THR A 7 -7.07 -34.45 -1.92
C THR A 7 -8.44 -34.69 -2.55
N SER A 8 -8.66 -34.27 -3.80
CA SER A 8 -9.96 -34.40 -4.48
C SER A 8 -10.08 -35.72 -5.25
N CYS A 9 -9.05 -36.14 -5.98
CA CYS A 9 -9.11 -37.32 -6.85
C CYS A 9 -8.20 -38.49 -6.45
N ASN A 10 -7.44 -38.38 -5.34
CA ASN A 10 -6.45 -39.37 -4.87
C ASN A 10 -5.41 -39.80 -5.94
N HIS A 11 -5.25 -39.03 -7.01
CA HIS A 11 -4.21 -39.27 -7.99
C HIS A 11 -2.87 -38.77 -7.43
N PRO A 12 -1.75 -39.48 -7.63
CA PRO A 12 -0.42 -38.96 -7.31
C PRO A 12 -0.11 -37.75 -8.20
N VAL A 13 0.30 -36.65 -7.60
CA VAL A 13 0.64 -35.39 -8.25
C VAL A 13 2.05 -34.96 -7.81
N ASP A 14 2.81 -34.40 -8.75
CA ASP A 14 4.12 -33.83 -8.45
C ASP A 14 3.96 -32.53 -7.62
N ASN A 15 4.86 -32.26 -6.69
CA ASN A 15 4.75 -31.07 -5.82
C ASN A 15 5.06 -29.76 -6.53
N GLU A 16 5.51 -29.81 -7.78
CA GLU A 16 5.83 -28.61 -8.59
C GLU A 16 4.64 -28.14 -9.45
N VAL A 17 3.53 -28.89 -9.50
CA VAL A 17 2.31 -28.49 -10.23
C VAL A 17 1.23 -27.98 -9.29
N ASN A 18 0.84 -26.73 -9.50
CA ASN A 18 -0.18 -26.03 -8.70
C ASN A 18 -1.60 -26.54 -8.96
N VAL A 19 -1.82 -27.24 -10.08
CA VAL A 19 -3.12 -27.78 -10.48
C VAL A 19 -2.99 -29.27 -10.75
N CYS A 20 -3.88 -30.08 -10.18
CA CYS A 20 -3.91 -31.52 -10.46
C CYS A 20 -4.25 -31.76 -11.94
N PRO A 21 -3.40 -32.43 -12.73
CA PRO A 21 -3.65 -32.65 -14.16
C PRO A 21 -4.81 -33.60 -14.44
N ASN A 22 -5.26 -34.36 -13.44
CA ASN A 22 -6.33 -35.34 -13.59
C ASN A 22 -7.73 -34.75 -13.31
N CYS A 23 -7.86 -33.85 -12.33
CA CYS A 23 -9.16 -33.32 -11.92
C CYS A 23 -9.29 -31.79 -12.00
N GLY A 24 -8.21 -31.07 -12.27
CA GLY A 24 -8.22 -29.61 -12.35
C GLY A 24 -8.31 -28.90 -10.98
N GLU A 25 -8.40 -29.64 -9.87
CA GLU A 25 -8.43 -29.08 -8.52
C GLU A 25 -7.03 -28.59 -8.10
N HIS A 26 -6.99 -27.47 -7.35
CA HIS A 26 -5.74 -26.89 -6.85
C HIS A 26 -5.09 -27.84 -5.83
N ASN A 27 -3.81 -28.17 -6.03
CA ASN A 27 -3.10 -29.07 -5.12
C ASN A 27 -2.56 -28.28 -3.92
N PRO A 28 -2.97 -28.57 -2.66
CA PRO A 28 -2.49 -27.83 -1.49
C PRO A 28 -1.01 -28.06 -1.14
N ALA A 29 -0.28 -28.85 -1.93
CA ALA A 29 1.15 -29.16 -1.70
C ALA A 29 2.11 -28.01 -2.02
N VAL A 30 1.65 -26.90 -2.62
CA VAL A 30 2.46 -25.67 -2.73
C VAL A 30 2.53 -24.98 -1.37
N ASN A 31 3.53 -25.41 -0.62
CA ASN A 31 3.92 -24.93 0.70
C ASN A 31 3.79 -23.40 0.82
N THR A 32 2.84 -22.93 1.64
CA THR A 32 2.67 -21.54 2.09
C THR A 32 3.97 -20.90 2.58
N ALA A 33 4.93 -21.70 3.06
CA ALA A 33 6.26 -21.22 3.45
C ALA A 33 7.17 -20.83 2.26
N LYS A 34 6.88 -21.27 1.04
CA LYS A 34 7.59 -20.83 -0.18
C LYS A 34 7.03 -19.49 -0.70
N GLN A 35 5.72 -19.26 -0.58
CA GLN A 35 5.12 -17.95 -0.89
C GLN A 35 5.58 -16.86 0.11
N LEU A 36 5.69 -17.18 1.39
CA LEU A 36 6.24 -16.24 2.40
C LEU A 36 7.68 -15.81 2.09
N LYS A 37 8.49 -16.70 1.51
CA LYS A 37 9.88 -16.39 1.10
C LYS A 37 9.97 -15.57 -0.18
N VAL A 38 8.98 -15.67 -1.07
CA VAL A 38 8.89 -14.80 -2.26
C VAL A 38 8.50 -13.37 -1.83
N ILE A 39 7.59 -13.22 -0.86
CA ILE A 39 7.22 -11.92 -0.29
C ILE A 39 8.43 -11.26 0.40
N ALA A 40 9.18 -12.00 1.22
CA ALA A 40 10.41 -11.48 1.85
C ALA A 40 11.51 -11.09 0.83
N GLY A 41 11.62 -11.83 -0.28
CA GLY A 41 12.57 -11.49 -1.36
C GLY A 41 12.19 -10.23 -2.13
N VAL A 42 10.90 -9.98 -2.33
CA VAL A 42 10.39 -8.77 -2.98
C VAL A 42 10.59 -7.53 -2.10
N VAL A 43 10.45 -7.66 -0.77
CA VAL A 43 10.72 -6.57 0.20
C VAL A 43 12.18 -6.11 0.15
N VAL A 44 13.15 -7.03 0.08
CA VAL A 44 14.59 -6.67 -0.03
C VAL A 44 14.91 -5.98 -1.35
N VAL A 45 14.30 -6.43 -2.46
CA VAL A 45 14.48 -5.79 -3.78
C VAL A 45 13.81 -4.41 -3.81
N MET A 46 12.68 -4.21 -3.13
CA MET A 46 11.98 -2.94 -3.06
C MET A 46 12.71 -1.91 -2.17
N VAL A 47 13.27 -2.33 -1.03
CA VAL A 47 14.15 -1.48 -0.19
C VAL A 47 15.41 -1.07 -0.97
N LEU A 48 15.99 -1.99 -1.76
CA LEU A 48 17.12 -1.67 -2.64
C LEU A 48 16.72 -0.75 -3.80
N PHE A 49 15.53 -0.91 -4.40
CA PHE A 49 15.04 -0.02 -5.45
C PHE A 49 14.75 1.40 -4.94
N LEU A 50 14.17 1.55 -3.75
CA LEU A 50 13.94 2.84 -3.11
C LEU A 50 15.27 3.53 -2.75
N ALA A 51 16.27 2.78 -2.28
CA ALA A 51 17.60 3.31 -2.02
C ALA A 51 18.31 3.77 -3.32
N VAL A 52 18.18 3.03 -4.43
CA VAL A 52 18.81 3.40 -5.71
C VAL A 52 18.08 4.56 -6.41
N PHE A 53 16.75 4.62 -6.37
CA PHE A 53 15.99 5.76 -6.95
C PHE A 53 16.21 7.06 -6.18
N SER A 54 16.42 7.01 -4.86
CA SER A 54 16.79 8.18 -4.07
C SER A 54 18.19 8.74 -4.39
N GLY A 55 19.05 7.95 -5.05
CA GLY A 55 20.43 8.33 -5.37
C GLY A 55 20.63 9.01 -6.74
N TRP A 56 19.60 9.07 -7.60
CA TRP A 56 19.74 9.55 -8.99
C TRP A 56 19.22 10.97 -9.28
N ASN A 57 18.62 11.65 -8.30
CA ASN A 57 18.19 13.05 -8.47
C ASN A 57 19.22 14.09 -7.99
N ASN A 58 20.51 13.76 -8.03
CA ASN A 58 21.60 14.72 -7.83
C ASN A 58 21.94 15.45 -9.15
N THR A 59 21.00 16.21 -9.71
CA THR A 59 21.36 17.29 -10.64
C THR A 59 21.50 18.56 -9.82
N ALA A 60 22.74 19.04 -9.69
CA ALA A 60 23.02 20.30 -9.00
C ALA A 60 22.24 21.45 -9.66
N LEU A 61 21.28 22.02 -8.93
CA LEU A 61 20.61 23.25 -9.34
C LEU A 61 21.59 24.42 -9.23
N ALA A 62 21.76 25.15 -10.34
CA ALA A 62 22.49 26.41 -10.36
C ALA A 62 21.76 27.46 -9.49
N PRO A 63 22.47 28.38 -8.81
CA PRO A 63 21.84 29.36 -7.93
C PRO A 63 21.19 30.48 -8.75
N ILE A 64 19.94 30.81 -8.46
CA ILE A 64 19.24 31.99 -9.02
C ILE A 64 18.77 32.87 -7.84
N PRO A 65 18.93 34.21 -7.93
CA PRO A 65 18.92 35.14 -6.79
C PRO A 65 17.52 35.45 -6.23
N PRO A 66 17.41 36.07 -5.04
CA PRO A 66 16.12 36.26 -4.38
C PRO A 66 15.36 37.43 -5.01
N ILE A 67 14.02 37.40 -4.99
CA ILE A 67 13.12 38.55 -4.71
C ILE A 67 11.64 38.11 -4.82
N PHE A 68 10.93 38.27 -3.70
CA PHE A 68 9.52 38.56 -3.44
C PHE A 68 8.45 38.29 -4.53
N ALA A 69 7.45 37.47 -4.18
CA ALA A 69 6.04 37.88 -4.08
C ALA A 69 5.25 36.80 -3.32
N VAL A 70 4.64 37.19 -2.20
CA VAL A 70 3.66 36.40 -1.47
C VAL A 70 2.37 36.45 -2.28
N ASP A 71 1.84 35.31 -2.71
CA ASP A 71 0.42 35.18 -3.01
C ASP A 71 -0.18 34.13 -2.07
N GLU A 72 -1.25 34.57 -1.43
CA GLU A 72 -1.93 33.95 -0.31
C GLU A 72 -3.10 33.14 -0.85
N SER A 73 -2.80 32.03 -1.55
CA SER A 73 -3.80 30.97 -1.74
C SER A 73 -3.62 29.96 -0.64
N VAL A 74 -4.61 29.84 0.24
CA VAL A 74 -4.68 28.88 1.35
C VAL A 74 -4.64 27.46 0.79
N GLU A 75 -3.44 26.95 0.52
CA GLU A 75 -3.19 25.52 0.41
C GLU A 75 -3.45 24.90 1.77
N VAL A 76 -4.33 23.91 1.82
CA VAL A 76 -4.51 23.04 2.97
C VAL A 76 -3.23 22.22 3.12
N ARG A 77 -2.22 22.82 3.75
CA ARG A 77 -0.91 22.21 3.98
C ARG A 77 -1.10 21.01 4.89
N ALA A 78 -0.65 19.84 4.43
CA ALA A 78 -0.56 18.64 5.25
C ALA A 78 0.13 18.95 6.60
N PRO A 79 -0.24 18.28 7.70
CA PRO A 79 0.44 18.41 8.98
C PRO A 79 1.93 18.10 8.81
N ARG A 80 2.76 19.11 9.05
CA ARG A 80 4.23 19.01 8.97
C ARG A 80 4.73 18.22 10.18
N GLY A 81 5.45 17.13 9.94
CA GLY A 81 6.27 16.48 10.95
C GLY A 81 7.48 17.35 11.34
N PRO A 82 8.26 16.94 12.35
CA PRO A 82 9.46 17.66 12.78
C PRO A 82 10.47 17.79 11.62
N VAL A 83 11.10 18.96 11.54
CA VAL A 83 12.19 19.24 10.60
C VAL A 83 13.41 18.42 11.01
N LYS A 84 13.88 17.52 10.13
CA LYS A 84 15.18 16.85 10.33
C LYS A 84 16.20 17.43 9.38
N VAL A 85 17.40 17.70 9.89
CA VAL A 85 18.55 18.05 9.05
C VAL A 85 19.24 16.74 8.67
N GLN A 86 19.11 16.33 7.42
CA GLN A 86 19.89 15.23 6.85
C GLN A 86 20.90 15.81 5.86
N ASN A 87 22.18 15.47 6.02
CA ASN A 87 23.28 15.94 5.15
C ASN A 87 23.32 17.47 4.93
N GLY A 88 22.86 18.26 5.92
CA GLY A 88 22.83 19.72 5.83
C GLY A 88 21.62 20.32 5.11
N GLN A 89 20.65 19.51 4.66
CA GLN A 89 19.37 19.97 4.11
C GLN A 89 18.23 19.75 5.11
N LEU A 90 17.30 20.71 5.17
CA LEU A 90 16.02 20.53 5.86
C LEU A 90 15.16 19.54 5.06
N VAL A 91 14.91 18.37 5.61
CA VAL A 91 13.94 17.41 5.08
C VAL A 91 12.64 17.54 5.85
N TYR A 92 11.56 17.89 5.15
CA TYR A 92 10.22 17.93 5.71
C TYR A 92 9.59 16.54 5.58
N TYR A 93 9.33 15.87 6.70
CA TYR A 93 8.49 14.67 6.70
C TYR A 93 7.04 15.12 6.72
N VAL A 94 6.39 15.04 5.57
CA VAL A 94 4.96 15.26 5.46
C VAL A 94 4.26 13.97 5.89
N THR A 95 3.24 14.11 6.73
CA THR A 95 2.48 12.96 7.25
C THR A 95 1.04 13.01 6.77
N LEU A 96 0.33 11.89 6.86
CA LEU A 96 -1.12 11.83 6.69
C LEU A 96 -1.88 12.50 7.86
N GLY A 97 -1.19 12.89 8.94
CA GLY A 97 -1.78 13.61 10.06
C GLY A 97 -2.64 12.75 10.98
N MET A 98 -2.47 11.43 10.95
CA MET A 98 -3.24 10.51 11.77
C MET A 98 -2.38 9.34 12.26
N THR A 99 -2.73 8.81 13.42
CA THR A 99 -2.09 7.62 14.01
C THR A 99 -2.64 6.34 13.37
N PRO A 100 -1.93 5.20 13.46
CA PRO A 100 -2.44 3.88 13.06
C PRO A 100 -3.82 3.57 13.65
N LYS A 101 -4.03 3.88 14.93
CA LYS A 101 -5.32 3.70 15.59
C LYS A 101 -6.43 4.54 14.96
N HIS A 102 -6.19 5.84 14.74
CA HIS A 102 -7.19 6.71 14.13
C HIS A 102 -7.53 6.26 12.70
N TYR A 103 -6.52 5.83 11.93
CA TYR A 103 -6.72 5.27 10.59
C TYR A 103 -7.56 3.99 10.63
N ALA A 104 -7.20 3.01 11.47
CA ALA A 104 -7.93 1.76 11.62
C ALA A 104 -9.39 2.00 12.06
N ASP A 105 -9.62 2.91 13.03
CA ASP A 105 -10.96 3.26 13.50
C ASP A 105 -11.85 3.77 12.33
N ARG A 106 -11.30 4.58 11.42
CA ARG A 106 -12.02 5.10 10.24
C ARG A 106 -12.36 4.01 9.22
N VAL A 107 -11.38 3.16 8.90
CA VAL A 107 -11.53 2.06 7.94
C VAL A 107 -12.54 1.04 8.48
N ASN A 108 -12.38 0.62 9.73
CA ASN A 108 -13.24 -0.37 10.38
C ASN A 108 -14.68 0.13 10.52
N ALA A 109 -14.88 1.42 10.81
CA ALA A 109 -16.21 2.02 10.82
C ALA A 109 -16.90 1.91 9.45
N THR A 110 -16.15 2.09 8.37
CA THR A 110 -16.67 1.99 6.99
C THR A 110 -16.99 0.54 6.64
N PHE A 111 -16.10 -0.41 6.93
CA PHE A 111 -16.39 -1.83 6.71
C PHE A 111 -17.60 -2.31 7.50
N LYS A 112 -17.74 -1.87 8.76
CA LYS A 112 -18.91 -2.18 9.58
C LYS A 112 -20.20 -1.60 8.98
N ALA A 113 -20.16 -0.36 8.48
CA ALA A 113 -21.32 0.26 7.83
C ALA A 113 -21.73 -0.47 6.54
N LEU A 114 -20.78 -1.12 5.87
CA LEU A 114 -20.99 -1.94 4.67
C LEU A 114 -21.30 -3.42 4.97
N ASP A 115 -21.46 -3.79 6.25
CA ASP A 115 -21.64 -5.16 6.72
C ASP A 115 -20.57 -6.13 6.19
N LYS A 116 -19.31 -5.69 6.22
CA LYS A 116 -18.14 -6.48 5.81
C LYS A 116 -17.39 -7.03 7.02
N PRO A 117 -16.88 -8.27 6.96
CA PRO A 117 -16.20 -8.91 8.08
C PRO A 117 -14.72 -8.50 8.21
N PHE A 118 -14.32 -7.41 7.56
CA PHE A 118 -12.93 -6.95 7.52
C PHE A 118 -12.64 -5.98 8.65
N ALA A 119 -11.43 -6.05 9.20
CA ALA A 119 -10.93 -5.11 10.18
C ALA A 119 -9.41 -5.01 10.11
N ILE A 120 -8.90 -3.81 10.43
CA ILE A 120 -7.50 -3.53 10.67
C ILE A 120 -7.26 -3.59 12.17
N ASP A 121 -6.28 -4.38 12.61
CA ASP A 121 -5.74 -4.30 13.95
C ASP A 121 -4.66 -3.19 13.99
N PRO A 122 -4.87 -2.08 14.71
CA PRO A 122 -3.89 -1.00 14.77
C PRO A 122 -2.65 -1.32 15.61
N THR A 123 -2.59 -2.48 16.26
CA THR A 123 -1.49 -2.88 17.15
C THR A 123 -0.44 -3.75 16.48
N ASP A 124 -0.69 -4.23 15.26
CA ASP A 124 0.25 -5.02 14.47
C ASP A 124 1.33 -4.12 13.83
N ILE A 125 2.23 -3.61 14.68
CA ILE A 125 3.28 -2.68 14.32
C ILE A 125 4.64 -3.38 14.38
N GLU A 126 5.31 -3.47 13.24
CA GLU A 126 6.71 -3.89 13.12
C GLU A 126 7.65 -2.68 13.31
N THR A 127 8.66 -2.84 14.17
CA THR A 127 9.68 -1.81 14.39
C THR A 127 10.76 -1.90 13.32
N GLY A 128 10.84 -0.90 12.44
CA GLY A 128 11.92 -0.79 11.44
C GLY A 128 13.12 0.00 11.96
N GLU A 129 14.12 0.27 11.10
CA GLU A 129 15.26 1.12 11.47
C GLU A 129 14.86 2.61 11.50
N VAL A 130 14.23 3.08 10.42
CA VAL A 130 13.88 4.50 10.21
C VAL A 130 12.42 4.79 10.54
N LEU A 131 11.50 3.94 10.10
CA LEU A 131 10.05 4.03 10.31
C LEU A 131 9.57 2.75 11.00
N ASP A 132 8.43 2.84 11.68
CA ASP A 132 7.67 1.66 12.08
C ASP A 132 6.62 1.35 11.01
N PHE A 133 6.09 0.13 10.97
CA PHE A 133 5.19 -0.33 9.94
C PHE A 133 3.95 -0.97 10.55
N LEU A 134 2.77 -0.39 10.31
CA LEU A 134 1.51 -1.08 10.49
C LEU A 134 1.37 -2.09 9.34
N GLU A 135 1.48 -3.38 9.65
CA GLU A 135 1.31 -4.44 8.66
C GLU A 135 0.05 -5.24 8.96
N THR A 136 -0.83 -5.42 7.98
CA THR A 136 -2.02 -6.24 8.19
C THR A 136 -2.56 -6.80 6.89
N ALA A 137 -3.18 -7.98 6.97
CA ALA A 137 -3.98 -8.52 5.88
C ALA A 137 -5.44 -8.07 6.06
N ILE A 138 -6.05 -7.57 4.99
CA ILE A 138 -7.46 -7.19 4.95
C ILE A 138 -8.18 -8.14 3.99
N GLY A 139 -8.90 -9.11 4.55
CA GLY A 139 -9.51 -10.18 3.75
C GLY A 139 -8.46 -11.16 3.26
N SER A 140 -8.75 -11.85 2.15
CA SER A 140 -7.87 -12.91 1.62
C SER A 140 -6.91 -12.43 0.55
N TYR A 141 -7.15 -11.26 -0.03
CA TYR A 141 -6.47 -10.83 -1.25
C TYR A 141 -5.68 -9.54 -1.13
N VAL A 142 -5.74 -8.84 0.02
CA VAL A 142 -5.13 -7.51 0.19
C VAL A 142 -4.23 -7.49 1.42
N GLY A 143 -2.96 -7.13 1.22
CA GLY A 143 -2.04 -6.72 2.28
C GLY A 143 -1.98 -5.20 2.35
N LEU A 144 -1.93 -4.66 3.57
CA LEU A 144 -1.74 -3.25 3.87
C LEU A 144 -0.42 -3.05 4.61
N ILE A 145 0.33 -2.03 4.18
CA ILE A 145 1.51 -1.51 4.89
C ILE A 145 1.31 0.00 5.09
N GLY A 146 1.20 0.42 6.34
CA GLY A 146 1.20 1.83 6.73
C GLY A 146 2.54 2.21 7.35
N SER A 147 3.28 3.13 6.75
CA SER A 147 4.53 3.61 7.32
C SER A 147 4.25 4.63 8.42
N VAL A 148 4.93 4.51 9.57
CA VAL A 148 4.72 5.32 10.78
C VAL A 148 6.01 6.05 11.14
N ASP A 149 5.93 7.37 11.27
CA ASP A 149 7.03 8.17 11.78
C ASP A 149 7.20 7.92 13.30
N LYS A 150 8.40 7.51 13.70
CA LYS A 150 8.73 7.15 15.09
C LYS A 150 8.64 8.32 16.08
N GLU A 151 8.82 9.55 15.60
CA GLU A 151 8.84 10.72 16.48
C GLU A 151 7.43 11.21 16.80
N THR A 152 6.56 11.23 15.79
CA THR A 152 5.19 11.74 15.90
C THR A 152 4.15 10.66 16.13
N GLY A 153 4.46 9.41 15.78
CA GLY A 153 3.50 8.30 15.74
C GLY A 153 2.46 8.43 14.62
N TYR A 154 2.68 9.33 13.66
CA TYR A 154 1.76 9.53 12.53
C TYR A 154 2.14 8.71 11.32
N LEU A 155 1.12 8.28 10.59
CA LEU A 155 1.29 7.61 9.32
C LEU A 155 1.90 8.58 8.29
N THR A 156 2.93 8.15 7.58
CA THR A 156 3.57 8.89 6.48
C THR A 156 3.02 8.45 5.12
N SER A 157 2.51 7.22 5.01
CA SER A 157 1.91 6.68 3.79
C SER A 157 1.08 5.44 4.10
N ILE A 158 0.16 5.09 3.19
CA ILE A 158 -0.52 3.79 3.14
C ILE A 158 -0.23 3.16 1.79
N ASN A 159 0.21 1.91 1.79
CA ASN A 159 0.42 1.09 0.60
C ASN A 159 -0.39 -0.19 0.72
N LEU A 160 -1.00 -0.58 -0.40
CA LEU A 160 -1.80 -1.79 -0.51
C LEU A 160 -1.25 -2.64 -1.65
N PHE A 161 -1.14 -3.93 -1.40
CA PHE A 161 -0.73 -4.92 -2.39
C PHE A 161 -1.81 -5.98 -2.47
N ALA A 162 -2.25 -6.26 -3.69
CA ALA A 162 -3.39 -7.14 -3.90
C ALA A 162 -3.18 -8.11 -5.05
N SER A 163 -3.53 -9.37 -4.81
CA SER A 163 -3.49 -10.43 -5.80
C SER A 163 -4.72 -11.31 -5.65
N GLY A 164 -5.48 -11.47 -6.73
CA GLY A 164 -6.67 -12.30 -6.76
C GLY A 164 -6.39 -13.74 -7.20
N ASP A 165 -7.45 -14.52 -7.27
CA ASP A 165 -7.48 -15.90 -7.80
C ASP A 165 -8.05 -15.97 -9.23
N ASP A 166 -7.90 -14.89 -10.00
CA ASP A 166 -8.45 -14.69 -11.34
C ASP A 166 -9.99 -14.76 -11.45
N THR A 167 -10.71 -14.80 -10.32
CA THR A 167 -12.17 -14.71 -10.31
C THR A 167 -12.65 -13.27 -10.27
N ARG A 168 -13.86 -13.04 -10.77
CA ARG A 168 -14.54 -11.74 -10.64
C ARG A 168 -14.75 -11.35 -9.17
N ALA A 169 -15.04 -12.33 -8.31
CA ALA A 169 -15.32 -12.10 -6.90
C ALA A 169 -14.09 -11.55 -6.16
N SER A 170 -12.90 -12.12 -6.40
CA SER A 170 -11.66 -11.61 -5.79
C SER A 170 -11.33 -10.21 -6.32
N GLY A 171 -11.54 -9.94 -7.62
CA GLY A 171 -11.38 -8.59 -8.16
C GLY A 171 -12.30 -7.55 -7.51
N GLU A 172 -13.58 -7.87 -7.31
CA GLU A 172 -14.54 -6.98 -6.63
C GLU A 172 -14.19 -6.76 -5.15
N GLU A 173 -13.71 -7.79 -4.44
CA GLU A 173 -13.22 -7.66 -3.06
C GLU A 173 -11.99 -6.74 -2.99
N ILE A 174 -11.00 -6.94 -3.86
CA ILE A 174 -9.78 -6.13 -3.91
C ILE A 174 -10.13 -4.66 -4.10
N LEU A 175 -10.95 -4.33 -5.09
CA LEU A 175 -11.31 -2.95 -5.40
C LEU A 175 -12.12 -2.32 -4.25
N LEU A 176 -13.05 -3.06 -3.65
CA LEU A 176 -13.79 -2.57 -2.49
C LEU A 176 -12.86 -2.27 -1.32
N VAL A 177 -12.04 -3.25 -0.91
CA VAL A 177 -11.13 -3.13 0.22
C VAL A 177 -10.14 -1.99 -0.01
N ALA A 178 -9.53 -1.93 -1.20
CA ALA A 178 -8.59 -0.87 -1.54
C ALA A 178 -9.25 0.51 -1.48
N SER A 179 -10.46 0.67 -2.03
CA SER A 179 -11.15 1.97 -2.01
C SER A 179 -11.46 2.46 -0.60
N VAL A 180 -11.87 1.55 0.29
CA VAL A 180 -12.17 1.87 1.69
C VAL A 180 -10.88 2.18 2.47
N ALA A 181 -9.83 1.37 2.28
CA ALA A 181 -8.55 1.57 2.92
C ALA A 181 -7.89 2.90 2.50
N LEU A 182 -7.93 3.25 1.22
CA LEU A 182 -7.43 4.55 0.74
C LEU A 182 -8.26 5.71 1.29
N ALA A 183 -9.59 5.63 1.27
CA ALA A 183 -10.45 6.66 1.85
C ALA A 183 -10.18 6.92 3.34
N GLY A 184 -9.77 5.87 4.07
CA GLY A 184 -9.34 5.98 5.46
C GLY A 184 -8.22 7.00 5.67
N ALA A 185 -7.30 7.13 4.71
CA ALA A 185 -6.10 7.95 4.78
C ALA A 185 -6.35 9.46 4.60
N SER A 186 -7.54 9.86 4.13
CA SER A 186 -7.89 11.28 3.93
C SER A 186 -9.23 11.61 4.60
N PRO A 187 -9.25 12.51 5.61
CA PRO A 187 -10.49 12.97 6.23
C PRO A 187 -11.49 13.51 5.20
N GLY A 188 -12.71 12.97 5.20
CA GLY A 188 -13.79 13.37 4.28
C GLY A 188 -13.77 12.70 2.90
N ALA A 189 -12.74 11.91 2.56
CA ALA A 189 -12.72 11.19 1.29
C ALA A 189 -13.81 10.11 1.23
N ASP A 190 -14.47 9.99 0.07
CA ASP A 190 -15.46 8.96 -0.20
C ASP A 190 -14.83 7.79 -0.95
N HIS A 191 -14.90 6.60 -0.34
CA HIS A 191 -14.47 5.34 -0.95
C HIS A 191 -15.14 5.07 -2.30
N GLN A 192 -16.40 5.44 -2.51
CA GLN A 192 -17.07 5.23 -3.79
C GLN A 192 -16.51 6.12 -4.90
N GLU A 193 -16.08 7.33 -4.56
CA GLU A 193 -15.41 8.20 -5.52
C GLU A 193 -14.02 7.66 -5.86
N ILE A 194 -13.23 7.25 -4.86
CA ILE A 194 -11.93 6.61 -5.09
C ILE A 194 -12.07 5.37 -5.98
N TYR A 195 -13.08 4.53 -5.71
CA TYR A 195 -13.37 3.34 -6.52
C TYR A 195 -13.58 3.69 -8.00
N LYS A 196 -14.37 4.73 -8.30
CA LYS A 196 -14.62 5.17 -9.69
C LYS A 196 -13.35 5.65 -10.38
N ARG A 197 -12.40 6.19 -9.61
CA ARG A 197 -11.12 6.73 -10.12
C ARG A 197 -10.07 5.66 -10.38
N PHE A 198 -10.24 4.41 -9.96
CA PHE A 198 -9.23 3.37 -10.19
C PHE A 198 -8.88 3.15 -11.66
N ASN A 199 -9.88 3.15 -12.55
CA ASN A 199 -9.61 3.01 -13.98
C ASN A 199 -8.80 4.21 -14.52
N ASP A 200 -9.08 5.42 -14.05
CA ASP A 200 -8.31 6.61 -14.44
C ASP A 200 -6.87 6.54 -13.88
N MET A 201 -6.72 6.14 -12.61
CA MET A 201 -5.42 5.97 -11.97
C MET A 201 -4.56 4.91 -12.68
N VAL A 202 -5.13 3.77 -13.05
CA VAL A 202 -4.38 2.67 -13.68
C VAL A 202 -4.13 2.92 -15.16
N LEU A 203 -5.16 3.29 -15.93
CA LEU A 203 -5.06 3.36 -17.39
C LEU A 203 -4.50 4.69 -17.90
N LYS A 204 -4.84 5.80 -17.22
CA LYS A 204 -4.39 7.15 -17.60
C LYS A 204 -3.22 7.63 -16.75
N GLN A 205 -2.86 6.90 -15.69
CA GLN A 205 -1.84 7.30 -14.73
C GLN A 205 -2.17 8.65 -14.06
N GLU A 206 -3.47 8.97 -13.98
CA GLU A 206 -3.95 10.19 -13.35
C GLU A 206 -3.98 10.03 -11.84
N ARG A 207 -3.25 10.88 -11.13
CA ARG A 207 -3.27 10.89 -9.66
C ARG A 207 -4.55 11.57 -9.17
N TYR A 208 -5.26 10.94 -8.24
CA TYR A 208 -6.45 11.54 -7.64
C TYR A 208 -6.07 12.25 -6.34
N ARG A 209 -6.48 13.50 -6.15
CA ARG A 209 -6.16 14.29 -4.95
C ARG A 209 -7.42 14.59 -4.15
N HIS A 210 -7.35 14.42 -2.84
CA HIS A 210 -8.39 14.83 -1.90
C HIS A 210 -7.77 15.39 -0.61
N GLY A 211 -8.06 16.64 -0.30
CA GLY A 211 -7.41 17.35 0.81
C GLY A 211 -5.90 17.40 0.59
N HIS A 212 -5.14 17.02 1.60
CA HIS A 212 -3.68 16.98 1.56
C HIS A 212 -3.11 15.61 1.14
N VAL A 213 -3.94 14.73 0.57
CA VAL A 213 -3.57 13.35 0.21
C VAL A 213 -3.74 13.14 -1.29
N GLU A 214 -2.77 12.45 -1.88
CA GLU A 214 -2.75 11.97 -3.25
C GLU A 214 -2.88 10.45 -3.27
N PHE A 215 -3.73 9.95 -4.15
CA PHE A 215 -4.00 8.53 -4.35
C PHE A 215 -3.47 8.07 -5.69
N GLN A 216 -2.92 6.86 -5.70
CA GLN A 216 -2.39 6.21 -6.89
C GLN A 216 -2.82 4.74 -6.92
N ALA A 217 -2.89 4.19 -8.13
CA ALA A 217 -3.12 2.78 -8.37
C ALA A 217 -2.32 2.36 -9.62
N ALA A 218 -1.71 1.18 -9.56
CA ALA A 218 -1.05 0.57 -10.70
C ALA A 218 -1.18 -0.95 -10.67
N THR A 219 -0.82 -1.59 -11.76
CA THR A 219 -0.76 -3.05 -11.88
C THR A 219 0.60 -3.48 -12.40
N THR A 220 1.17 -4.53 -11.85
CA THR A 220 2.42 -5.13 -12.32
C THR A 220 2.25 -6.64 -12.46
N GLU A 221 2.95 -7.26 -13.41
CA GLU A 221 2.88 -8.72 -13.61
C GLU A 221 3.38 -9.51 -12.40
N LEU A 222 4.31 -8.95 -11.62
CA LEU A 222 4.93 -9.64 -10.49
C LEU A 222 4.18 -9.45 -9.16
N MET A 223 3.64 -8.26 -8.90
CA MET A 223 3.08 -7.89 -7.59
C MET A 223 1.55 -7.74 -7.60
N GLY A 224 0.90 -7.99 -8.73
CA GLY A 224 -0.54 -7.77 -8.89
C GLY A 224 -0.89 -6.29 -8.90
N SER A 225 -1.97 -5.93 -8.21
CA SER A 225 -2.41 -4.54 -8.08
C SER A 225 -1.74 -3.86 -6.88
N TRP A 226 -1.25 -2.65 -7.09
CA TRP A 226 -0.70 -1.78 -6.05
C TRP A 226 -1.53 -0.51 -5.95
N PHE A 227 -1.77 -0.06 -4.73
CA PHE A 227 -2.47 1.20 -4.46
C PHE A 227 -1.74 1.96 -3.36
N SER A 228 -1.76 3.29 -3.43
CA SER A 228 -1.16 4.13 -2.39
C SER A 228 -2.00 5.35 -2.04
N ALA A 229 -1.84 5.80 -0.79
CA ALA A 229 -2.26 7.10 -0.31
C ALA A 229 -1.06 7.78 0.36
N ASP A 230 -0.63 8.89 -0.24
CA ASP A 230 0.56 9.62 0.18
C ASP A 230 0.20 11.09 0.44
N PRO A 231 0.83 11.75 1.42
CA PRO A 231 0.64 13.18 1.59
C PRO A 231 1.24 13.94 0.40
N ILE A 232 0.57 15.01 -0.03
CA ILE A 232 1.07 15.89 -1.08
C ILE A 232 2.34 16.59 -0.55
N GLN A 233 3.45 16.39 -1.26
CA GLN A 233 4.73 17.02 -0.92
C GLN A 233 4.67 18.52 -1.23
N PRO A 234 5.24 19.39 -0.38
CA PRO A 234 5.39 20.81 -0.70
C PRO A 234 6.37 21.00 -1.87
N ASP A 235 6.07 21.97 -2.72
CA ASP A 235 6.94 22.42 -3.82
C ASP A 235 8.27 23.03 -3.32
#